data_AF-A0A812I974-F1
#
_entry.id   AF-A0A812I974-F1
#
_cell.length_a   1.000
_cell.length_b   1.000
_cell.length_c   1.000
_cell.angle_alpha   90.00
_cell.angle_beta   90.00
_cell.angle_gamma   90.00
#
_symmetry.space_group_name_H-M   'P 1'
#
loop_
_entity.id
_entity.type
_entity.pdbx_description
1 polymer ?
#
loop_
_entity_poly.entity_id
_entity_poly.type
_entity_poly.pdbx_seq_one_letter_code
_entity_poly.pdbx_strand_id
1 'polypeptide(L)'
;MQGYKVYLCLRVLLTSFVVLAAAQQVVEKHASELDLNCESYEDGIDWPQVRENLFVFLRRPSGDHPFLDSLFAIGRKKSDCYIGLCCLGYLAIVFMSPEKRLKAMSSTLFGSVPLWDQIPLSYWDTINSKWPIFGLLEVLQSQLRDPSSPAPAHADGCCDRMEELDQRFHKVLDRQLAAGQFIPAQSSLRFLVESPSRCSFGKAAAYVALGERFLLLGSPVLTQAAKDLLALGEAQLDRCAVGRNATIFEQMQSAWPTWSLLRRVEAEGYVQIPSEKLRIPPGYSAPPLRPATSLPRPDGAALQRLQLEPGAIGTAAGGSGQAAEPQLSATGRPPCEARGVHVALSGDDRHMEGLLAVLQSLVLGVSDAQRVCVHVFALQQELVGLKAALGCSFKDRLAEDEADPDALFVGGVAVKIHIFSESEVLSDEMAVDAGVTVEAGDLNAPHNFVRFHLGKWIPYAQRIVYLDTDVIVKGDVCDLHDSVFHESYTVSGKVLAAVPRRHLPLSFYLKVFSPRMPIWVPSSAPSFNAGVMVIDMRAWAELNVTGEVLTWARRNKNRDLW
;
A
#
# COMPACT_ATOMS: atom_id res chain seq x y z
N MET A 1 -22.91 39.37 -26.57
CA MET A 1 -22.62 38.00 -26.08
C MET A 1 -21.24 37.44 -26.46
N GLN A 2 -20.50 38.00 -27.43
CA GLN A 2 -19.12 37.53 -27.72
C GLN A 2 -18.04 38.06 -26.75
N GLY A 3 -18.23 39.23 -26.14
CA GLY A 3 -17.26 39.82 -25.19
C GLY A 3 -17.11 39.06 -23.86
N TYR A 4 -18.19 38.47 -23.34
CA TYR A 4 -18.17 37.73 -22.07
C TYR A 4 -17.43 36.38 -22.17
N LYS A 5 -17.54 35.70 -23.32
CA LYS A 5 -16.80 34.45 -23.60
C LYS A 5 -15.30 34.67 -23.71
N VAL A 6 -14.87 35.79 -24.30
CA VAL A 6 -13.44 36.13 -24.42
C VAL A 6 -12.85 36.56 -23.06
N TYR A 7 -13.60 37.28 -22.23
CA TYR A 7 -13.15 37.71 -20.91
C TYR A 7 -13.06 36.55 -19.90
N LEU A 8 -14.02 35.63 -19.93
CA LEU A 8 -13.99 34.40 -19.13
C LEU A 8 -12.85 33.49 -19.59
N CYS A 9 -12.63 33.36 -20.91
CA CYS A 9 -11.53 32.57 -21.45
C CYS A 9 -10.16 33.16 -21.10
N LEU A 10 -9.96 34.48 -21.19
CA LEU A 10 -8.68 35.11 -20.82
C LEU A 10 -8.39 35.01 -19.31
N ARG A 11 -9.41 35.14 -18.45
CA ARG A 11 -9.26 34.96 -17.00
C ARG A 11 -8.97 33.50 -16.67
N VAL A 12 -9.79 32.54 -17.12
CA VAL A 12 -9.60 31.09 -16.91
C VAL A 12 -8.21 30.63 -17.35
N LEU A 13 -7.66 31.18 -18.44
CA LEU A 13 -6.33 30.84 -18.93
C LEU A 13 -5.17 31.25 -18.00
N LEU A 14 -5.31 32.37 -17.26
CA LEU A 14 -4.35 32.76 -16.22
C LEU A 14 -4.60 32.04 -14.88
N THR A 15 -5.85 31.64 -14.60
CA THR A 15 -6.24 30.83 -13.44
C THR A 15 -5.73 29.41 -13.53
N SER A 16 -5.81 28.81 -14.71
CA SER A 16 -5.54 27.39 -14.93
C SER A 16 -4.08 27.01 -14.69
N PHE A 17 -3.14 27.89 -15.02
CA PHE A 17 -1.71 27.66 -14.73
C PHE A 17 -1.42 27.69 -13.22
N VAL A 18 -2.13 28.51 -12.46
CA VAL A 18 -1.94 28.58 -11.00
C VAL A 18 -2.56 27.36 -10.31
N VAL A 19 -3.73 26.91 -10.77
CA VAL A 19 -4.37 25.68 -10.25
C VAL A 19 -3.55 24.43 -10.60
N LEU A 20 -3.06 24.32 -11.83
CA LEU A 20 -2.14 23.25 -12.24
C LEU A 20 -0.85 23.27 -11.44
N ALA A 21 -0.23 24.45 -11.25
CA ALA A 21 1.02 24.58 -10.50
C ALA A 21 0.83 24.33 -9.00
N ALA A 22 -0.31 24.73 -8.42
CA ALA A 22 -0.65 24.45 -7.03
C ALA A 22 -0.90 22.96 -6.81
N ALA A 23 -1.66 22.31 -7.71
CA ALA A 23 -1.84 20.87 -7.67
C ALA A 23 -0.52 20.12 -7.87
N GLN A 24 0.35 20.57 -8.79
CA GLN A 24 1.68 19.99 -9.00
C GLN A 24 2.60 20.16 -7.76
N GLN A 25 2.58 21.31 -7.07
CA GLN A 25 3.30 21.52 -5.80
C GLN A 25 2.74 20.68 -4.64
N VAL A 26 1.44 20.37 -4.64
CA VAL A 26 0.79 19.55 -3.62
C VAL A 26 1.08 18.06 -3.84
N VAL A 27 1.13 17.60 -5.09
CA VAL A 27 1.55 16.24 -5.48
C VAL A 27 3.00 15.95 -5.03
N GLU A 28 3.87 16.97 -5.00
CA GLU A 28 5.25 16.83 -4.52
C GLU A 28 5.43 16.95 -3.00
N LYS A 29 4.40 17.36 -2.23
CA LYS A 29 4.59 17.72 -0.81
C LYS A 29 3.60 17.13 0.20
N HIS A 30 2.36 16.80 -0.14
CA HIS A 30 1.39 16.33 0.86
C HIS A 30 0.43 15.28 0.31
N ALA A 31 0.86 14.05 0.51
CA ALA A 31 0.06 12.85 0.40
C ALA A 31 -0.36 12.31 1.79
N SER A 32 -0.11 13.10 2.84
CA SER A 32 0.10 12.58 4.19
C SER A 32 -1.07 12.76 5.16
N GLU A 33 -2.21 13.36 4.80
CA GLU A 33 -3.39 13.47 5.70
C GLU A 33 -4.73 13.47 4.94
N LEU A 34 -5.13 12.33 4.36
CA LEU A 34 -6.37 12.25 3.58
C LEU A 34 -7.59 11.94 4.47
N ASP A 35 -8.29 12.98 4.94
CA ASP A 35 -9.74 12.88 5.06
C ASP A 35 -10.31 12.88 3.64
N LEU A 36 -10.55 11.68 3.09
CA LEU A 36 -11.02 11.46 1.73
C LEU A 36 -12.38 12.10 1.44
N ASN A 37 -13.17 12.37 2.49
CA ASN A 37 -14.48 13.01 2.35
C ASN A 37 -14.38 14.53 2.39
N CYS A 38 -13.25 15.05 2.88
CA CYS A 38 -12.97 16.46 3.09
C CYS A 38 -14.10 17.19 3.82
N GLU A 39 -14.54 16.70 4.97
CA GLU A 39 -15.74 17.26 5.61
C GLU A 39 -15.46 18.37 6.62
N SER A 40 -14.27 18.40 7.22
CA SER A 40 -13.96 19.35 8.29
C SER A 40 -12.50 19.81 8.34
N TYR A 41 -12.07 20.60 7.35
CA TYR A 41 -10.75 21.24 7.35
C TYR A 41 -10.81 22.69 7.89
N GLU A 42 -9.74 23.13 8.55
CA GLU A 42 -9.60 24.51 9.06
C GLU A 42 -9.24 25.53 7.96
N ASP A 43 -9.29 25.13 6.69
CA ASP A 43 -8.95 25.96 5.52
C ASP A 43 -10.07 26.95 5.12
N GLY A 44 -11.22 26.87 5.80
CA GLY A 44 -12.39 27.72 5.56
C GLY A 44 -13.07 27.47 4.21
N ILE A 45 -12.86 26.29 3.61
CA ILE A 45 -13.50 25.87 2.38
C ILE A 45 -14.63 24.88 2.71
N ASP A 46 -15.83 25.17 2.19
CA ASP A 46 -16.97 24.25 2.25
C ASP A 46 -16.81 23.18 1.16
N TRP A 47 -15.98 22.20 1.44
CA TRP A 47 -15.68 21.07 0.56
C TRP A 47 -16.91 20.21 0.22
N PRO A 48 -17.87 19.94 1.13
CA PRO A 48 -19.15 19.34 0.77
C PRO A 48 -19.89 20.14 -0.33
N GLN A 49 -19.94 21.47 -0.22
CA GLN A 49 -20.56 22.31 -1.24
C GLN A 49 -19.76 22.33 -2.56
N VAL A 50 -18.42 22.29 -2.49
CA VAL A 50 -17.56 22.14 -3.68
C VAL A 50 -17.86 20.83 -4.40
N ARG A 51 -17.91 19.72 -3.66
CA ARG A 51 -18.25 18.38 -4.17
C ARG A 51 -19.61 18.39 -4.87
N GLU A 52 -20.64 18.94 -4.23
CA GLU A 52 -21.97 19.04 -4.84
C GLU A 52 -21.97 19.90 -6.12
N ASN A 53 -21.26 21.04 -6.11
CA ASN A 53 -21.15 21.89 -7.30
C ASN A 53 -20.49 21.15 -8.48
N LEU A 54 -19.51 20.28 -8.22
CA LEU A 54 -18.92 19.43 -9.25
C LEU A 54 -19.93 18.42 -9.81
N PHE A 55 -20.75 17.79 -8.98
CA PHE A 55 -21.83 16.91 -9.46
C PHE A 55 -22.87 17.68 -10.27
N VAL A 56 -23.24 18.89 -9.85
CA VAL A 56 -24.13 19.78 -10.62
C VAL A 56 -23.53 20.10 -11.99
N PHE A 57 -22.24 20.40 -12.06
CA PHE A 57 -21.52 20.59 -13.33
C PHE A 57 -21.59 19.34 -14.21
N LEU A 58 -21.29 18.15 -13.67
CA LEU A 58 -21.25 16.91 -14.44
C LEU A 58 -22.61 16.45 -14.96
N ARG A 59 -23.71 16.83 -14.30
CA ARG A 59 -25.07 16.60 -14.82
C ARG A 59 -25.34 17.41 -16.09
N ARG A 60 -24.75 18.61 -16.22
CA ARG A 60 -24.92 19.47 -17.39
C ARG A 60 -23.64 20.25 -17.69
N PRO A 61 -22.62 19.62 -18.33
CA PRO A 61 -21.34 20.29 -18.58
C PRO A 61 -21.45 21.46 -19.57
N SER A 62 -22.51 21.45 -20.40
CA SER A 62 -22.85 22.51 -21.35
C SER A 62 -23.91 23.43 -20.73
N GLY A 63 -23.48 24.33 -19.84
CA GLY A 63 -24.36 25.24 -19.11
C GLY A 63 -23.62 26.48 -18.59
N ASP A 64 -24.39 27.45 -18.11
CA ASP A 64 -23.84 28.54 -17.30
C ASP A 64 -23.77 28.07 -15.84
N HIS A 65 -22.61 28.22 -15.22
CA HIS A 65 -22.31 27.71 -13.89
C HIS A 65 -21.69 28.83 -13.07
N PRO A 66 -22.50 29.66 -12.39
CA PRO A 66 -22.01 30.85 -11.69
C PRO A 66 -21.04 30.51 -10.53
N PHE A 67 -21.06 29.27 -10.05
CA PHE A 67 -20.15 28.79 -9.01
C PHE A 67 -18.72 28.48 -9.51
N LEU A 68 -18.48 28.39 -10.82
CA LEU A 68 -17.15 28.02 -11.35
C LEU A 68 -16.06 29.02 -10.97
N ASP A 69 -16.40 30.31 -10.95
CA ASP A 69 -15.45 31.35 -10.54
C ASP A 69 -15.00 31.14 -9.08
N SER A 70 -15.92 30.75 -8.21
CA SER A 70 -15.63 30.40 -6.81
C SER A 70 -14.78 29.13 -6.71
N LEU A 71 -15.08 28.09 -7.52
CA LEU A 71 -14.31 26.85 -7.54
C LEU A 71 -12.87 27.07 -8.00
N PHE A 72 -12.64 27.87 -9.05
CA PHE A 72 -11.29 28.17 -9.50
C PHE A 72 -10.51 29.09 -8.55
N ALA A 73 -11.22 29.92 -7.77
CA ALA A 73 -10.59 30.69 -6.70
C ALA A 73 -10.08 29.78 -5.56
N ILE A 74 -10.80 28.69 -5.26
CA ILE A 74 -10.41 27.70 -4.25
C ILE A 74 -9.13 26.96 -4.65
N GLY A 75 -9.00 26.53 -5.91
CA GLY A 75 -7.81 25.81 -6.39
C GLY A 75 -6.49 26.59 -6.33
N ARG A 76 -6.52 27.87 -5.90
CA ARG A 76 -5.33 28.71 -5.65
C ARG A 76 -4.97 28.82 -4.18
N LYS A 77 -5.85 28.36 -3.28
CA LYS A 77 -5.61 28.37 -1.83
C LYS A 77 -4.79 27.13 -1.45
N LYS A 78 -4.01 27.26 -0.39
CA LYS A 78 -3.48 26.08 0.31
C LYS A 78 -4.66 25.43 1.03
N SER A 79 -4.81 24.13 0.83
CA SER A 79 -5.84 23.31 1.46
C SER A 79 -5.29 21.90 1.64
N ASP A 80 -5.82 21.22 2.64
CA ASP A 80 -5.49 19.85 2.99
C ASP A 80 -6.41 18.82 2.30
N CYS A 81 -7.48 19.26 1.62
CA CYS A 81 -8.34 18.39 0.81
C CYS A 81 -7.71 18.08 -0.56
N TYR A 82 -6.80 17.12 -0.58
CA TYR A 82 -6.08 16.70 -1.78
C TYR A 82 -6.99 16.27 -2.94
N ILE A 83 -7.97 15.42 -2.65
CA ILE A 83 -8.82 14.81 -3.67
C ILE A 83 -9.77 15.84 -4.29
N GLY A 84 -10.25 16.80 -3.49
CA GLY A 84 -11.00 17.95 -3.95
C GLY A 84 -10.15 18.86 -4.84
N LEU A 85 -8.89 19.11 -4.46
CA LEU A 85 -7.94 19.85 -5.31
C LEU A 85 -7.66 19.12 -6.64
N CYS A 86 -7.51 17.79 -6.64
CA CYS A 86 -7.38 17.00 -7.86
C CYS A 86 -8.60 17.17 -8.78
N CYS A 87 -9.81 17.12 -8.22
CA CYS A 87 -11.04 17.38 -8.97
C CYS A 87 -11.06 18.80 -9.57
N LEU A 88 -10.67 19.81 -8.80
CA LEU A 88 -10.58 21.18 -9.29
C LEU A 88 -9.51 21.34 -10.38
N GLY A 89 -8.43 20.58 -10.31
CA GLY A 89 -7.40 20.52 -11.35
C GLY A 89 -7.94 19.94 -12.66
N TYR A 90 -8.59 18.79 -12.62
CA TYR A 90 -9.25 18.22 -13.80
C TYR A 90 -10.33 19.15 -14.36
N LEU A 91 -11.15 19.75 -13.50
CA LEU A 91 -12.14 20.75 -13.89
C LEU A 91 -11.46 21.93 -14.61
N ALA A 92 -10.34 22.44 -14.12
CA ALA A 92 -9.62 23.53 -14.78
C ALA A 92 -9.16 23.14 -16.19
N ILE A 93 -8.68 21.90 -16.37
CA ILE A 93 -8.26 21.37 -17.67
C ILE A 93 -9.44 21.29 -18.66
N VAL A 94 -10.65 20.96 -18.18
CA VAL A 94 -11.87 20.93 -19.01
C VAL A 94 -12.10 22.28 -19.69
N PHE A 95 -11.86 23.39 -19.00
CA PHE A 95 -12.10 24.74 -19.52
C PHE A 95 -10.91 25.36 -20.28
N MET A 96 -9.81 24.63 -20.48
CA MET A 96 -8.71 25.08 -21.32
C MET A 96 -9.08 25.09 -22.82
N SER A 97 -8.34 25.89 -23.61
CA SER A 97 -8.42 25.76 -25.07
C SER A 97 -7.96 24.36 -25.51
N PRO A 98 -8.43 23.82 -26.65
CA PRO A 98 -8.08 22.46 -27.09
C PRO A 98 -6.58 22.18 -27.09
N GLU A 99 -5.77 23.10 -27.62
CA GLU A 99 -4.30 22.98 -27.65
C GLU A 99 -3.68 22.93 -26.24
N LYS A 100 -4.15 23.78 -25.32
CA LYS A 100 -3.64 23.84 -23.95
C LYS A 100 -4.08 22.63 -23.14
N ARG A 101 -5.31 22.15 -23.35
CA ARG A 101 -5.85 20.94 -22.75
C ARG A 101 -5.00 19.74 -23.14
N LEU A 102 -4.76 19.57 -24.44
CA LEU A 102 -3.92 18.50 -24.98
C LEU A 102 -2.53 18.55 -24.35
N LYS A 103 -1.89 19.73 -24.36
CA LYS A 103 -0.57 19.95 -23.74
C LYS A 103 -0.57 19.61 -22.24
N ALA A 104 -1.56 20.09 -21.48
CA ALA A 104 -1.67 19.84 -20.05
C ALA A 104 -1.78 18.34 -19.76
N MET A 105 -2.63 17.62 -20.48
CA MET A 105 -2.79 16.19 -20.27
C MET A 105 -1.57 15.39 -20.76
N SER A 106 -0.89 15.80 -21.83
CA SER A 106 0.29 15.06 -22.29
C SER A 106 1.56 15.32 -21.48
N SER A 107 1.65 16.44 -20.74
CA SER A 107 2.93 16.92 -20.17
C SER A 107 2.91 17.26 -18.69
N THR A 108 1.80 17.04 -17.97
CA THR A 108 1.70 17.33 -16.53
C THR A 108 1.30 16.09 -15.74
N LEU A 109 1.49 16.13 -14.42
CA LEU A 109 1.09 15.06 -13.49
C LEU A 109 -0.42 14.75 -13.49
N PHE A 110 -1.25 15.49 -14.24
CA PHE A 110 -2.66 15.15 -14.45
C PHE A 110 -2.92 14.13 -15.56
N GLY A 111 -1.92 13.87 -16.39
CA GLY A 111 -2.11 13.02 -17.56
C GLY A 111 -0.89 12.21 -17.96
N SER A 112 0.32 12.69 -17.69
CA SER A 112 1.56 11.99 -18.04
C SER A 112 1.98 10.93 -17.02
N VAL A 113 1.16 10.66 -16.00
CA VAL A 113 1.39 9.64 -14.99
C VAL A 113 0.20 8.67 -14.93
N PRO A 114 0.42 7.43 -14.48
CA PRO A 114 -0.65 6.51 -14.06
C PRO A 114 -1.63 7.14 -13.07
N LEU A 115 -2.87 6.67 -13.06
CA LEU A 115 -3.87 7.20 -12.13
C LEU A 115 -3.41 7.04 -10.67
N TRP A 116 -2.83 5.90 -10.32
CA TRP A 116 -2.37 5.62 -8.95
C TRP A 116 -1.24 6.56 -8.48
N ASP A 117 -0.40 7.04 -9.41
CA ASP A 117 0.67 8.00 -9.11
C ASP A 117 0.11 9.39 -8.78
N GLN A 118 -1.05 9.74 -9.36
CA GLN A 118 -1.71 11.00 -9.09
C GLN A 118 -2.73 10.89 -7.95
N ILE A 119 -3.55 9.85 -7.93
CA ILE A 119 -4.56 9.59 -6.93
C ILE A 119 -4.24 8.20 -6.38
N PRO A 120 -3.52 8.10 -5.26
CA PRO A 120 -3.03 6.82 -4.70
C PRO A 120 -4.16 6.04 -4.01
N LEU A 121 -5.29 5.91 -4.70
CA LEU A 121 -6.48 5.19 -4.29
C LEU A 121 -6.83 4.19 -5.38
N SER A 122 -7.34 3.02 -4.98
CA SER A 122 -7.94 2.09 -5.95
C SER A 122 -9.15 2.74 -6.62
N TYR A 123 -9.63 2.14 -7.71
CA TYR A 123 -10.88 2.58 -8.34
C TYR A 123 -12.04 2.60 -7.33
N TRP A 124 -12.15 1.56 -6.51
CA TRP A 124 -13.18 1.45 -5.49
C TRP A 124 -13.07 2.51 -4.40
N ASP A 125 -11.87 2.79 -3.92
CA ASP A 125 -11.65 3.79 -2.86
C ASP A 125 -11.84 5.20 -3.41
N THR A 126 -11.49 5.44 -4.67
CA THR A 126 -11.81 6.68 -5.37
C THR A 126 -13.33 6.88 -5.46
N ILE A 127 -14.11 5.85 -5.83
CA ILE A 127 -15.58 5.90 -5.82
C ILE A 127 -16.12 6.16 -4.41
N ASN A 128 -15.55 5.51 -3.40
CA ASN A 128 -16.01 5.65 -2.01
C ASN A 128 -15.70 7.00 -1.38
N SER A 129 -14.69 7.73 -1.87
CA SER A 129 -14.42 9.11 -1.46
C SER A 129 -15.57 10.08 -1.77
N LYS A 130 -16.51 9.67 -2.63
CA LYS A 130 -17.65 10.47 -3.13
C LYS A 130 -17.24 11.67 -3.98
N TRP A 131 -15.97 11.81 -4.34
CA TRP A 131 -15.50 12.84 -5.26
C TRP A 131 -15.67 12.40 -6.71
N PRO A 132 -16.16 13.28 -7.62
CA PRO A 132 -16.54 12.85 -8.95
C PRO A 132 -15.38 12.88 -9.96
N ILE A 133 -14.30 12.15 -9.63
CA ILE A 133 -13.07 12.11 -10.42
C ILE A 133 -13.32 11.46 -11.77
N PHE A 134 -13.98 10.31 -11.79
CA PHE A 134 -14.20 9.55 -13.02
C PHE A 134 -15.17 10.28 -13.95
N GLY A 135 -16.16 10.98 -13.41
CA GLY A 135 -17.00 11.89 -14.18
C GLY A 135 -16.22 13.03 -14.85
N LEU A 136 -15.27 13.65 -14.16
CA LEU A 136 -14.42 14.71 -14.74
C LEU A 136 -13.48 14.15 -15.83
N LEU A 137 -12.90 12.98 -15.60
CA LEU A 137 -12.05 12.27 -16.57
C LEU A 137 -12.82 11.89 -17.85
N GLU A 138 -14.08 11.47 -17.72
CA GLU A 138 -14.94 11.20 -18.89
C GLU A 138 -15.18 12.47 -19.71
N VAL A 139 -15.52 13.59 -19.06
CA VAL A 139 -15.70 14.87 -19.76
C VAL A 139 -14.42 15.27 -20.49
N LEU A 140 -13.26 15.14 -19.84
CA LEU A 140 -11.96 15.41 -20.46
C LEU A 140 -11.68 14.51 -21.67
N GLN A 141 -11.94 13.20 -21.54
CA GLN A 141 -11.80 12.26 -22.64
C GLN A 141 -12.64 12.67 -23.85
N SER A 142 -13.91 13.03 -23.63
CA SER A 142 -14.82 13.46 -24.71
C SER A 142 -14.35 14.72 -25.44
N GLN A 143 -13.58 15.57 -24.75
CA GLN A 143 -13.07 16.84 -25.28
C GLN A 143 -11.67 16.75 -25.90
N LEU A 144 -10.95 15.66 -25.64
CA LEU A 144 -9.62 15.38 -26.21
C LEU A 144 -9.70 14.47 -27.43
N ARG A 145 -10.71 13.59 -27.48
CA ARG A 145 -10.96 12.78 -28.67
C ARG A 145 -11.57 13.63 -29.76
N ASP A 146 -10.88 13.70 -30.89
CA ASP A 146 -11.49 14.08 -32.14
C ASP A 146 -12.30 12.88 -32.66
N PRO A 147 -13.63 12.95 -32.75
CA PRO A 147 -14.46 11.84 -33.24
C PRO A 147 -14.17 11.48 -34.72
N SER A 148 -13.47 12.35 -35.45
CA SER A 148 -13.06 12.14 -36.85
C SER A 148 -11.63 11.60 -37.01
N SER A 149 -10.83 11.57 -35.93
CA SER A 149 -9.46 11.07 -35.97
C SER A 149 -9.42 9.59 -35.54
N PRO A 150 -8.76 8.68 -36.29
CA PRO A 150 -8.53 7.33 -35.83
C PRO A 150 -7.77 7.36 -34.50
N ALA A 151 -8.14 6.49 -33.56
CA ALA A 151 -7.45 6.40 -32.27
C ALA A 151 -5.93 6.32 -32.52
N PRO A 152 -5.11 7.15 -31.85
CA PRO A 152 -3.69 7.18 -32.13
C PRO A 152 -3.12 5.77 -31.93
N ALA A 153 -2.37 5.29 -32.93
CA ALA A 153 -1.70 3.99 -32.93
C ALA A 153 -0.59 3.86 -31.86
N HIS A 154 -0.52 4.79 -30.90
CA HIS A 154 0.60 4.97 -29.97
C HIS A 154 0.44 4.29 -28.61
N ALA A 155 -0.59 3.48 -28.41
CA ALA A 155 -0.65 2.58 -27.26
C ALA A 155 -0.02 1.22 -27.63
N ASP A 156 1.20 1.25 -28.19
CA ASP A 156 1.99 0.04 -28.46
C ASP A 156 2.12 -0.76 -27.16
N GLY A 157 1.43 -1.89 -27.08
CA GLY A 157 1.43 -2.84 -25.96
C GLY A 157 0.07 -3.07 -25.29
N CYS A 158 -0.84 -2.10 -25.34
CA CYS A 158 -2.08 -2.14 -24.55
C CYS A 158 -3.23 -2.83 -25.29
N CYS A 159 -3.36 -2.53 -26.58
CA CYS A 159 -4.33 -3.10 -27.52
C CYS A 159 -3.80 -2.88 -28.95
N ASP A 160 -2.75 -3.62 -29.33
CA ASP A 160 -2.03 -3.42 -30.60
C ASP A 160 -2.97 -3.43 -31.83
N ARG A 161 -4.05 -4.22 -31.80
CA ARG A 161 -5.19 -4.16 -32.73
C ARG A 161 -6.46 -4.64 -32.04
N MET A 162 -7.60 -4.00 -32.30
CA MET A 162 -8.90 -4.54 -31.90
C MET A 162 -9.28 -5.71 -32.81
N GLU A 163 -9.29 -6.91 -32.25
CA GLU A 163 -9.74 -8.12 -32.95
C GLU A 163 -11.28 -8.12 -33.12
N GLU A 164 -11.81 -9.08 -33.88
CA GLU A 164 -13.25 -9.15 -34.14
C GLU A 164 -14.08 -9.23 -32.85
N LEU A 165 -13.61 -9.96 -31.85
CA LEU A 165 -14.25 -10.07 -30.54
C LEU A 165 -14.24 -8.73 -29.78
N ASP A 166 -13.10 -8.01 -29.80
CA ASP A 166 -12.98 -6.67 -29.22
C ASP A 166 -13.97 -5.71 -29.86
N GLN A 167 -14.06 -5.71 -31.19
CA GLN A 167 -14.99 -4.86 -31.93
C GLN A 167 -16.45 -5.18 -31.62
N ARG A 168 -16.79 -6.47 -31.47
CA ARG A 168 -18.14 -6.90 -31.09
C ARG A 168 -18.50 -6.43 -29.70
N PHE A 169 -17.62 -6.63 -28.72
CA PHE A 169 -17.88 -6.21 -27.34
C PHE A 169 -17.89 -4.68 -27.21
N HIS A 170 -16.95 -3.99 -27.85
CA HIS A 170 -16.90 -2.53 -27.91
C HIS A 170 -18.20 -1.93 -28.49
N LYS A 171 -18.74 -2.49 -29.59
CA LYS A 171 -20.06 -2.09 -30.11
C LYS A 171 -21.20 -2.31 -29.12
N VAL A 172 -21.13 -3.35 -28.29
CA VAL A 172 -22.11 -3.56 -27.21
C VAL A 172 -21.98 -2.46 -26.17
N LEU A 173 -20.76 -2.14 -25.73
CA LEU A 173 -20.52 -1.04 -24.79
C LEU A 173 -21.07 0.28 -25.32
N ASP A 174 -20.70 0.67 -26.54
CA ASP A 174 -21.14 1.92 -27.17
C ASP A 174 -22.66 2.01 -27.28
N ARG A 175 -23.32 0.94 -27.75
CA ARG A 175 -24.78 0.92 -27.89
C ARG A 175 -25.47 1.09 -26.53
N GLN A 176 -25.01 0.37 -25.51
CA GLN A 176 -25.63 0.38 -24.19
C GLN A 176 -25.37 1.71 -23.46
N LEU A 177 -24.15 2.25 -23.55
CA LEU A 177 -23.81 3.56 -23.00
C LEU A 177 -24.62 4.68 -23.66
N ALA A 178 -24.74 4.67 -24.99
CA ALA A 178 -25.55 5.65 -25.72
C ALA A 178 -27.04 5.57 -25.36
N ALA A 179 -27.53 4.37 -25.03
CA ALA A 179 -28.91 4.16 -24.58
C ALA A 179 -29.13 4.45 -23.08
N GLY A 180 -28.08 4.77 -22.31
CA GLY A 180 -28.15 4.87 -20.85
C GLY A 180 -28.52 3.54 -20.17
N GLN A 181 -28.26 2.41 -20.83
CA GLN A 181 -28.61 1.07 -20.37
C GLN A 181 -27.40 0.33 -19.81
N PHE A 182 -27.63 -0.59 -18.86
CA PHE A 182 -26.57 -1.43 -18.29
C PHE A 182 -25.97 -2.39 -19.31
N ILE A 183 -24.67 -2.63 -19.20
CA ILE A 183 -24.01 -3.66 -19.99
C ILE A 183 -24.51 -5.03 -19.52
N PRO A 184 -25.00 -5.91 -20.41
CA PRO A 184 -25.42 -7.25 -20.02
C PRO A 184 -24.23 -8.04 -19.46
N ALA A 185 -24.37 -8.62 -18.25
CA ALA A 185 -23.32 -9.41 -17.61
C ALA A 185 -22.81 -10.54 -18.51
N GLN A 186 -23.70 -11.18 -19.28
CA GLN A 186 -23.34 -12.22 -20.23
C GLN A 186 -22.38 -11.72 -21.31
N SER A 187 -22.51 -10.47 -21.78
CA SER A 187 -21.61 -9.89 -22.78
C SER A 187 -20.20 -9.70 -22.21
N SER A 188 -20.09 -9.17 -20.98
CA SER A 188 -18.80 -9.00 -20.30
C SER A 188 -18.15 -10.34 -19.97
N LEU A 189 -18.91 -11.30 -19.43
CA LEU A 189 -18.41 -12.64 -19.11
C LEU A 189 -17.96 -13.39 -20.37
N ARG A 190 -18.75 -13.33 -21.44
CA ARG A 190 -18.38 -13.93 -22.72
C ARG A 190 -17.07 -13.36 -23.25
N PHE A 191 -16.93 -12.03 -23.22
CA PHE A 191 -15.70 -11.36 -23.62
C PHE A 191 -14.49 -11.80 -22.77
N LEU A 192 -14.67 -11.92 -21.45
CA LEU A 192 -13.61 -12.35 -20.53
C LEU A 192 -13.20 -13.82 -20.71
N VAL A 193 -14.14 -14.70 -21.05
CA VAL A 193 -13.92 -16.15 -21.20
C VAL A 193 -13.36 -16.51 -22.58
N GLU A 194 -13.84 -15.87 -23.65
CA GLU A 194 -13.51 -16.22 -25.04
C GLU A 194 -12.16 -15.62 -25.53
N SER A 195 -11.31 -15.02 -24.66
CA SER A 195 -10.12 -14.26 -25.07
C SER A 195 -8.76 -14.84 -24.61
N PRO A 196 -7.97 -15.47 -25.51
CA PRO A 196 -6.58 -15.91 -25.25
C PRO A 196 -5.51 -14.80 -25.41
N SER A 197 -5.79 -13.73 -26.17
CA SER A 197 -4.95 -12.54 -26.42
C SER A 197 -5.83 -11.28 -26.56
N ARG A 198 -5.51 -10.05 -26.15
CA ARG A 198 -4.68 -9.45 -25.08
C ARG A 198 -4.92 -7.92 -25.00
N CYS A 199 -6.13 -7.43 -25.30
CA CYS A 199 -6.45 -6.00 -25.14
C CYS A 199 -6.75 -5.69 -23.67
N SER A 200 -5.76 -5.13 -22.96
CA SER A 200 -5.85 -4.81 -21.53
C SER A 200 -6.98 -3.82 -21.23
N PHE A 201 -7.20 -2.84 -22.11
CA PHE A 201 -8.33 -1.91 -21.99
C PHE A 201 -9.69 -2.59 -22.13
N GLY A 202 -9.83 -3.55 -23.04
CA GLY A 202 -11.07 -4.30 -23.21
C GLY A 202 -11.41 -5.12 -21.97
N LYS A 203 -10.40 -5.79 -21.39
CA LYS A 203 -10.58 -6.54 -20.14
C LYS A 203 -10.92 -5.62 -18.98
N ALA A 204 -10.24 -4.49 -18.86
CA ALA A 204 -10.58 -3.47 -17.86
C ALA A 204 -12.05 -3.05 -17.98
N ALA A 205 -12.50 -2.68 -19.19
CA ALA A 205 -13.89 -2.30 -19.45
C ALA A 205 -14.88 -3.42 -19.10
N ALA A 206 -14.58 -4.68 -19.43
CA ALA A 206 -15.44 -5.82 -19.12
C ALA A 206 -15.57 -6.06 -17.61
N TYR A 207 -14.46 -5.98 -16.88
CA TYR A 207 -14.46 -6.10 -15.42
C TYR A 207 -15.25 -4.96 -14.76
N VAL A 208 -15.02 -3.71 -15.16
CA VAL A 208 -15.76 -2.55 -14.62
C VAL A 208 -17.26 -2.68 -14.92
N ALA A 209 -17.64 -3.05 -16.15
CA ALA A 209 -19.03 -3.26 -16.54
C ALA A 209 -19.71 -4.37 -15.71
N LEU A 210 -19.00 -5.43 -15.37
CA LEU A 210 -19.52 -6.50 -14.50
C LEU A 210 -19.64 -6.02 -13.04
N GLY A 211 -18.66 -5.26 -12.56
CA GLY A 211 -18.69 -4.64 -11.22
C GLY A 211 -19.87 -3.69 -11.05
N GLU A 212 -20.14 -2.84 -12.05
CA GLU A 212 -21.33 -1.99 -12.11
C GLU A 212 -22.61 -2.83 -11.94
N ARG A 213 -22.71 -3.94 -12.68
CA ARG A 213 -23.88 -4.80 -12.62
C ARG A 213 -24.11 -5.41 -11.24
N PHE A 214 -23.03 -5.75 -10.54
CA PHE A 214 -23.12 -6.37 -9.22
C PHE A 214 -23.53 -5.35 -8.14
N LEU A 215 -23.09 -4.10 -8.24
CA LEU A 215 -23.51 -3.05 -7.31
C LEU A 215 -25.01 -2.78 -7.34
N LEU A 216 -25.61 -2.77 -8.53
CA LEU A 216 -27.05 -2.55 -8.70
C LEU A 216 -27.92 -3.62 -8.05
N LEU A 217 -27.40 -4.85 -7.93
CA LEU A 217 -28.12 -5.95 -7.31
C LEU A 217 -28.13 -5.83 -5.77
N GLY A 218 -27.34 -4.92 -5.19
CA GLY A 218 -27.54 -4.38 -3.84
C GLY A 218 -27.31 -5.34 -2.66
N SER A 219 -26.66 -6.49 -2.88
CA SER A 219 -26.31 -7.43 -1.80
C SER A 219 -24.88 -7.19 -1.29
N PRO A 220 -24.59 -7.28 0.03
CA PRO A 220 -23.23 -7.16 0.56
C PRO A 220 -22.20 -8.08 -0.13
N VAL A 221 -22.60 -9.31 -0.46
CA VAL A 221 -21.75 -10.27 -1.18
C VAL A 221 -21.42 -9.77 -2.59
N LEU A 222 -22.41 -9.18 -3.27
CA LEU A 222 -22.23 -8.64 -4.61
C LEU A 222 -21.45 -7.32 -4.61
N THR A 223 -21.57 -6.51 -3.55
CA THR A 223 -20.72 -5.32 -3.35
C THR A 223 -19.26 -5.70 -3.22
N GLN A 224 -18.94 -6.74 -2.44
CA GLN A 224 -17.56 -7.23 -2.34
C GLN A 224 -17.07 -7.78 -3.69
N ALA A 225 -17.88 -8.59 -4.37
CA ALA A 225 -17.53 -9.08 -5.70
C ALA A 225 -17.35 -7.94 -6.72
N ALA A 226 -18.13 -6.86 -6.62
CA ALA A 226 -17.94 -5.67 -7.45
C ALA A 226 -16.61 -4.96 -7.17
N LYS A 227 -16.23 -4.83 -5.89
CA LYS A 227 -14.92 -4.31 -5.49
C LYS A 227 -13.79 -5.13 -6.11
N ASP A 228 -13.88 -6.45 -6.02
CA ASP A 228 -12.87 -7.36 -6.58
C ASP A 228 -12.79 -7.24 -8.11
N LEU A 229 -13.93 -7.10 -8.78
CA LEU A 229 -13.99 -6.87 -10.22
C LEU A 229 -13.37 -5.53 -10.62
N LEU A 230 -13.63 -4.44 -9.89
CA LEU A 230 -13.00 -3.14 -10.14
C LEU A 230 -11.48 -3.22 -9.99
N ALA A 231 -10.99 -3.90 -8.95
CA ALA A 231 -9.56 -4.13 -8.74
C ALA A 231 -8.92 -4.97 -9.86
N LEU A 232 -9.63 -6.00 -10.36
CA LEU A 232 -9.18 -6.77 -11.52
C LEU A 232 -9.10 -5.92 -12.78
N GLY A 233 -10.06 -5.00 -12.97
CA GLY A 233 -10.07 -4.05 -14.08
C GLY A 233 -8.89 -3.07 -14.03
N GLU A 234 -8.65 -2.48 -12.86
CA GLU A 234 -7.51 -1.61 -12.59
C GLU A 234 -6.17 -2.31 -12.88
N ALA A 235 -6.01 -3.55 -12.39
CA ALA A 235 -4.81 -4.35 -12.61
C ALA A 235 -4.54 -4.69 -14.09
N GLN A 236 -5.55 -4.66 -14.97
CA GLN A 236 -5.29 -4.81 -16.41
C GLN A 236 -4.59 -3.58 -16.99
N LEU A 237 -4.92 -2.38 -16.52
CA LEU A 237 -4.36 -1.12 -17.01
C LEU A 237 -2.93 -0.91 -16.52
N ASP A 238 -2.57 -1.48 -15.36
CA ASP A 238 -1.19 -1.53 -14.90
C ASP A 238 -0.30 -2.44 -15.75
N ARG A 239 -0.85 -3.53 -16.29
CA ARG A 239 -0.12 -4.51 -17.12
C ARG A 239 -0.11 -4.16 -18.60
N CYS A 240 -0.52 -2.94 -18.93
CA CYS A 240 -0.89 -2.54 -20.28
C CYS A 240 0.31 -2.21 -21.17
N ALA A 241 1.45 -1.77 -20.63
CA ALA A 241 2.67 -1.55 -21.43
C ALA A 241 3.82 -2.46 -20.97
N VAL A 242 4.73 -2.79 -21.89
CA VAL A 242 5.94 -3.58 -21.61
C VAL A 242 6.78 -2.85 -20.55
N GLY A 243 6.59 -3.22 -19.29
CA GLY A 243 7.36 -2.71 -18.15
C GLY A 243 6.88 -1.38 -17.54
N ARG A 244 5.68 -0.84 -17.87
CA ARG A 244 5.11 0.34 -17.18
C ARG A 244 3.57 0.38 -17.20
N ASN A 245 3.00 1.13 -16.26
CA ASN A 245 1.55 1.32 -16.14
C ASN A 245 1.04 2.35 -17.17
N ALA A 246 -0.21 2.20 -17.63
CA ALA A 246 -0.83 3.15 -18.56
C ALA A 246 -1.12 4.49 -17.87
N THR A 247 -0.62 5.57 -18.45
CA THR A 247 -0.87 6.94 -17.98
C THR A 247 -2.33 7.35 -18.20
N ILE A 248 -2.84 8.29 -17.41
CA ILE A 248 -4.21 8.80 -17.59
C ILE A 248 -4.43 9.31 -19.01
N PHE A 249 -3.44 9.97 -19.62
CA PHE A 249 -3.52 10.46 -20.99
C PHE A 249 -3.63 9.32 -22.01
N GLU A 250 -2.82 8.26 -21.89
CA GLU A 250 -2.94 7.06 -22.74
C GLU A 250 -4.32 6.41 -22.61
N GLN A 251 -4.83 6.33 -21.38
CA GLN A 251 -6.18 5.81 -21.11
C GLN A 251 -7.26 6.69 -21.76
N MET A 252 -7.11 8.02 -21.75
CA MET A 252 -8.03 8.94 -22.45
C MET A 252 -7.99 8.78 -23.97
N GLN A 253 -6.84 8.46 -24.55
CA GLN A 253 -6.71 8.22 -25.99
C GLN A 253 -7.32 6.86 -26.42
N SER A 254 -7.54 5.95 -25.47
CA SER A 254 -8.12 4.63 -25.73
C SER A 254 -9.49 4.70 -26.40
N ALA A 255 -9.77 3.71 -27.25
CA ALA A 255 -11.10 3.51 -27.82
C ALA A 255 -12.14 3.02 -26.83
N TRP A 256 -11.69 2.47 -25.71
CA TRP A 256 -12.55 1.85 -24.72
C TRP A 256 -13.17 2.89 -23.78
N PRO A 257 -14.48 2.81 -23.50
CA PRO A 257 -15.20 3.79 -22.70
C PRO A 257 -15.03 3.54 -21.19
N THR A 258 -13.79 3.30 -20.73
CA THR A 258 -13.49 2.93 -19.35
C THR A 258 -13.93 4.03 -18.37
N TRP A 259 -13.66 5.30 -18.68
CA TRP A 259 -14.08 6.42 -17.84
C TRP A 259 -15.60 6.58 -17.76
N SER A 260 -16.32 6.34 -18.86
CA SER A 260 -17.79 6.33 -18.85
C SER A 260 -18.36 5.22 -17.95
N LEU A 261 -17.75 4.03 -17.99
CA LEU A 261 -18.16 2.92 -17.11
C LEU A 261 -17.87 3.26 -15.63
N LEU A 262 -16.68 3.77 -15.33
CA LEU A 262 -16.30 4.17 -13.96
C LEU A 262 -17.18 5.31 -13.43
N ARG A 263 -17.52 6.30 -14.27
CA ARG A 263 -18.49 7.36 -13.91
C ARG A 263 -19.84 6.80 -13.51
N ARG A 264 -20.33 5.76 -14.19
CA ARG A 264 -21.63 5.14 -13.84
C ARG A 264 -21.55 4.46 -12.48
N VAL A 265 -20.47 3.73 -12.22
CA VAL A 265 -20.21 3.13 -10.91
C VAL A 265 -20.11 4.20 -9.82
N GLU A 266 -19.40 5.30 -10.10
CA GLU A 266 -19.29 6.47 -9.23
C GLU A 266 -20.65 7.11 -8.93
N ALA A 267 -21.52 7.23 -9.94
CA ALA A 267 -22.87 7.77 -9.78
C ALA A 267 -23.77 6.87 -8.92
N GLU A 268 -23.74 5.55 -9.13
CA GLU A 268 -24.49 4.59 -8.30
C GLU A 268 -23.99 4.59 -6.85
N GLY A 269 -22.67 4.71 -6.65
CA GLY A 269 -22.06 4.88 -5.34
C GLY A 269 -22.49 6.18 -4.64
N TYR A 270 -22.86 7.22 -5.39
CA TYR A 270 -23.35 8.50 -4.85
C TYR A 270 -24.84 8.47 -4.47
N VAL A 271 -25.68 7.75 -5.23
CA VAL A 271 -27.15 7.72 -5.06
C VAL A 271 -27.60 7.10 -3.73
N GLN A 272 -26.73 6.36 -3.03
CA GLN A 272 -27.03 5.85 -1.68
C GLN A 272 -27.10 6.94 -0.57
N ILE A 273 -26.95 8.23 -0.91
CA ILE A 273 -27.13 9.37 0.02
C ILE A 273 -28.57 9.93 -0.14
N PRO A 274 -29.36 10.10 0.95
CA PRO A 274 -30.75 10.56 0.86
C PRO A 274 -30.89 11.96 0.21
N SER A 275 -31.75 12.06 -0.80
CA SER A 275 -31.95 13.23 -1.67
C SER A 275 -32.56 14.48 -1.00
N GLU A 276 -32.94 14.41 0.28
CA GLU A 276 -33.66 15.50 0.97
C GLU A 276 -32.79 16.74 1.26
N LYS A 277 -31.46 16.65 1.19
CA LYS A 277 -30.54 17.78 1.43
C LYS A 277 -30.24 18.64 0.18
N LEU A 278 -30.82 18.33 -0.98
CA LEU A 278 -30.40 18.90 -2.28
C LEU A 278 -31.33 19.97 -2.89
N ARG A 279 -32.18 20.62 -2.09
CA ARG A 279 -32.97 21.77 -2.58
C ARG A 279 -32.16 23.07 -2.45
N ILE A 280 -31.81 23.66 -3.59
CA ILE A 280 -31.26 25.03 -3.68
C ILE A 280 -32.32 26.01 -3.13
N PRO A 281 -32.00 26.89 -2.15
CA PRO A 281 -32.95 27.90 -1.70
C PRO A 281 -33.07 29.01 -2.77
N PRO A 282 -34.29 29.43 -3.14
CA PRO A 282 -34.46 30.59 -4.01
C PRO A 282 -34.17 31.88 -3.22
N GLY A 283 -33.14 32.65 -3.63
CA GLY A 283 -33.04 34.08 -3.27
C GLY A 283 -31.78 34.60 -2.56
N TYR A 284 -30.59 34.02 -2.71
CA TYR A 284 -29.39 34.61 -2.09
C TYR A 284 -28.79 35.76 -2.92
N SER A 285 -28.79 36.97 -2.35
CA SER A 285 -28.14 38.18 -2.88
C SER A 285 -26.86 38.46 -2.09
N ALA A 286 -25.74 38.69 -2.77
CA ALA A 286 -24.44 38.92 -2.12
C ALA A 286 -24.35 40.28 -1.40
N PRO A 287 -23.77 40.37 -0.19
CA PRO A 287 -23.47 41.64 0.46
C PRO A 287 -22.12 42.24 -0.01
N PRO A 288 -21.91 43.57 0.10
CA PRO A 288 -20.77 44.25 -0.50
C PRO A 288 -19.49 44.18 0.37
N LEU A 289 -18.35 44.14 -0.31
CA LEU A 289 -16.99 44.12 0.24
C LEU A 289 -16.59 45.47 0.87
N ARG A 290 -15.82 45.43 1.97
CA ARG A 290 -15.02 46.55 2.50
C ARG A 290 -13.51 46.23 2.46
N PRO A 291 -12.64 47.26 2.41
CA PRO A 291 -11.23 47.11 2.01
C PRO A 291 -10.28 46.79 3.17
N ALA A 292 -9.14 46.23 2.80
CA ALA A 292 -8.06 45.72 3.64
C ALA A 292 -7.32 46.81 4.45
N THR A 293 -6.94 46.48 5.69
CA THR A 293 -5.95 47.22 6.47
C THR A 293 -4.91 46.27 7.09
N SER A 294 -3.66 46.48 6.64
CA SER A 294 -2.35 46.34 7.30
C SER A 294 -2.05 45.17 8.28
N LEU A 295 -1.08 44.36 7.86
CA LEU A 295 -0.24 43.45 8.66
C LEU A 295 0.79 44.20 9.52
N PRO A 296 1.19 43.65 10.68
CA PRO A 296 2.49 43.93 11.30
C PRO A 296 3.53 42.83 10.99
N ARG A 297 4.79 43.24 10.90
CA ARG A 297 6.00 42.41 10.67
C ARG A 297 6.44 41.68 11.95
N PRO A 298 7.16 40.55 11.82
CA PRO A 298 7.77 39.83 12.94
C PRO A 298 9.22 40.30 13.21
N ASP A 299 9.56 40.43 14.49
CA ASP A 299 10.93 40.57 14.98
C ASP A 299 11.57 39.21 15.23
N GLY A 300 12.89 39.15 15.02
CA GLY A 300 13.67 37.92 14.93
C GLY A 300 14.20 37.35 16.24
N ALA A 301 14.80 36.18 16.13
CA ALA A 301 15.81 35.67 17.05
C ALA A 301 16.74 34.67 16.34
N ALA A 302 18.02 34.75 16.68
CA ALA A 302 19.16 34.09 16.06
C ALA A 302 19.28 32.61 16.43
N LEU A 303 19.87 31.80 15.54
CA LEU A 303 20.33 30.44 15.82
C LEU A 303 21.84 30.32 15.61
N GLN A 304 22.54 29.96 16.68
CA GLN A 304 23.96 29.64 16.73
C GLN A 304 24.26 28.29 16.07
N ARG A 305 25.35 28.25 15.30
CA ARG A 305 25.96 27.04 14.73
C ARG A 305 26.85 26.36 15.77
N LEU A 306 26.80 25.04 15.83
CA LEU A 306 27.83 24.19 16.43
C LEU A 306 28.34 23.21 15.37
N GLN A 307 29.63 23.29 15.11
CA GLN A 307 30.43 22.39 14.26
C GLN A 307 30.93 21.21 15.09
N LEU A 308 31.04 20.03 14.48
CA LEU A 308 31.88 18.92 14.95
C LEU A 308 32.59 18.28 13.74
N GLU A 309 33.90 18.09 13.90
CA GLU A 309 34.88 17.57 12.94
C GLU A 309 34.95 16.02 12.92
N PRO A 310 35.48 15.38 11.85
CA PRO A 310 35.59 13.92 11.73
C PRO A 310 36.99 13.37 12.06
N GLY A 311 37.03 12.22 12.77
CA GLY A 311 38.24 11.44 13.04
C GLY A 311 38.32 10.16 12.20
N ALA A 312 39.49 9.94 11.58
CA ALA A 312 39.87 8.78 10.77
C ALA A 312 40.24 7.54 11.63
N ILE A 313 40.37 6.36 11.00
CA ILE A 313 41.45 5.34 11.21
C ILE A 313 41.34 4.18 10.19
N GLY A 314 42.39 4.00 9.38
CA GLY A 314 43.32 2.86 9.42
C GLY A 314 42.90 1.42 9.03
N THR A 315 43.51 0.96 7.93
CA THR A 315 43.59 -0.38 7.32
C THR A 315 44.47 -1.42 8.07
N ALA A 316 44.24 -2.74 7.87
CA ALA A 316 45.26 -3.73 7.40
C ALA A 316 44.75 -5.19 7.36
N ALA A 317 45.40 -5.98 6.50
CA ALA A 317 45.05 -7.31 6.00
C ALA A 317 45.67 -8.50 6.77
N GLY A 318 45.21 -9.73 6.47
CA GLY A 318 45.83 -10.99 6.87
C GLY A 318 45.65 -12.08 5.79
N GLY A 319 46.65 -12.97 5.65
CA GLY A 319 46.66 -14.10 4.72
C GLY A 319 46.67 -15.47 5.42
N SER A 320 46.05 -16.46 4.73
CA SER A 320 46.20 -17.94 4.68
C SER A 320 47.03 -18.67 5.76
N GLY A 321 46.70 -19.86 6.29
CA GLY A 321 45.71 -20.90 5.97
C GLY A 321 46.36 -22.30 6.02
N GLN A 322 45.84 -23.24 6.84
CA GLN A 322 45.98 -24.71 6.72
C GLN A 322 44.93 -25.44 7.60
N ALA A 323 44.46 -26.61 7.14
CA ALA A 323 43.27 -27.36 7.60
C ALA A 323 43.59 -28.50 8.61
N ALA A 324 42.59 -28.90 9.43
CA ALA A 324 42.65 -30.08 10.31
C ALA A 324 41.25 -30.69 10.65
N GLU A 325 41.29 -32.00 10.96
CA GLU A 325 40.37 -33.00 11.58
C GLU A 325 39.24 -32.53 12.55
N PRO A 326 38.31 -33.41 13.02
CA PRO A 326 37.05 -32.98 13.67
C PRO A 326 37.31 -32.39 15.06
N GLN A 327 37.56 -31.09 15.08
CA GLN A 327 37.92 -30.34 16.26
C GLN A 327 36.64 -29.91 17.02
N LEU A 328 36.60 -30.21 18.32
CA LEU A 328 36.05 -29.27 19.31
C LEU A 328 36.39 -27.86 18.84
N SER A 329 35.41 -26.96 18.69
CA SER A 329 35.61 -25.65 18.06
C SER A 329 36.93 -25.01 18.50
N ALA A 330 37.96 -25.08 17.65
CA ALA A 330 39.30 -24.58 17.95
C ALA A 330 39.33 -23.05 18.08
N THR A 331 38.18 -22.41 17.87
CA THR A 331 37.95 -20.98 17.95
C THR A 331 37.54 -20.49 19.34
N GLY A 332 37.31 -21.38 20.33
CA GLY A 332 36.80 -20.97 21.64
C GLY A 332 35.45 -20.23 21.57
N ARG A 333 34.72 -20.40 20.45
CA ARG A 333 33.42 -19.78 20.21
C ARG A 333 32.32 -20.68 20.75
N PRO A 334 31.25 -20.11 21.33
CA PRO A 334 30.10 -20.88 21.79
C PRO A 334 29.55 -21.80 20.68
N PRO A 335 28.98 -22.96 21.02
CA PRO A 335 28.54 -23.99 20.07
C PRO A 335 27.64 -23.48 18.95
N CYS A 336 26.74 -22.53 19.26
CA CYS A 336 25.84 -21.95 18.27
C CYS A 336 26.52 -20.93 17.35
N GLU A 337 27.52 -20.17 17.82
CA GLU A 337 28.21 -19.19 16.97
C GLU A 337 29.05 -19.86 15.87
N ALA A 338 29.49 -21.10 16.11
CA ALA A 338 30.20 -21.89 15.12
C ALA A 338 29.30 -22.48 14.01
N ARG A 339 27.97 -22.35 14.14
CA ARG A 339 26.98 -22.98 13.24
C ARG A 339 26.50 -22.01 12.17
N GLY A 340 26.12 -22.57 11.02
CA GLY A 340 25.81 -21.79 9.82
C GLY A 340 24.33 -21.50 9.57
N VAL A 341 23.43 -22.14 10.31
CA VAL A 341 21.96 -21.98 10.18
C VAL A 341 21.37 -21.77 11.57
N HIS A 342 20.65 -20.66 11.74
CA HIS A 342 20.04 -20.28 13.01
C HIS A 342 18.52 -20.29 12.88
N VAL A 343 17.86 -20.96 13.82
CA VAL A 343 16.40 -21.02 13.92
C VAL A 343 15.98 -20.40 15.25
N ALA A 344 15.00 -19.50 15.27
CA ALA A 344 14.52 -18.87 16.49
C ALA A 344 13.07 -19.28 16.79
N LEU A 345 12.83 -19.68 18.05
CA LEU A 345 11.54 -20.08 18.61
C LEU A 345 11.27 -19.29 19.90
N SER A 346 10.04 -18.85 20.10
CA SER A 346 9.63 -18.11 21.30
C SER A 346 8.23 -18.54 21.67
N GLY A 347 8.03 -18.98 22.93
CA GLY A 347 6.72 -19.41 23.42
C GLY A 347 6.67 -19.46 24.94
N ASP A 348 5.47 -19.25 25.47
CA ASP A 348 5.20 -19.30 26.91
C ASP A 348 4.86 -20.73 27.37
N ASP A 349 4.59 -20.90 28.67
CA ASP A 349 4.19 -22.19 29.25
C ASP A 349 2.93 -22.80 28.60
N ARG A 350 2.04 -21.99 28.01
CA ARG A 350 0.83 -22.48 27.32
C ARG A 350 1.15 -23.08 25.95
N HIS A 351 2.27 -22.68 25.34
CA HIS A 351 2.70 -23.13 24.02
C HIS A 351 3.85 -24.15 24.07
N MET A 352 4.17 -24.68 25.26
CA MET A 352 5.26 -25.63 25.47
C MET A 352 5.14 -26.87 24.57
N GLU A 353 3.94 -27.45 24.43
CA GLU A 353 3.71 -28.62 23.58
C GLU A 353 4.02 -28.34 22.10
N GLY A 354 3.62 -27.15 21.62
CA GLY A 354 3.91 -26.70 20.27
C GLY A 354 5.41 -26.50 20.06
N LEU A 355 6.10 -25.85 20.99
CA LEU A 355 7.55 -25.68 20.96
C LEU A 355 8.29 -27.02 20.85
N LEU A 356 7.91 -28.00 21.67
CA LEU A 356 8.49 -29.34 21.63
C LEU A 356 8.20 -30.04 20.29
N ALA A 357 7.00 -29.89 19.75
CA ALA A 357 6.62 -30.46 18.47
C ALA A 357 7.43 -29.86 17.30
N VAL A 358 7.60 -28.53 17.29
CA VAL A 358 8.44 -27.84 16.29
C VAL A 358 9.87 -28.35 16.38
N LEU A 359 10.47 -28.36 17.58
CA LEU A 359 11.84 -28.82 17.80
C LEU A 359 12.01 -30.28 17.38
N GLN A 360 11.09 -31.16 17.74
CA GLN A 360 11.12 -32.56 17.33
C GLN A 360 11.03 -32.71 15.81
N SER A 361 10.11 -32.00 15.17
CA SER A 361 9.94 -32.08 13.71
C SER A 361 11.17 -31.56 12.95
N LEU A 362 11.81 -30.51 13.47
CA LEU A 362 13.05 -29.95 12.93
C LEU A 362 14.22 -30.93 13.09
N VAL A 363 14.42 -31.50 14.28
CA VAL A 363 15.50 -32.47 14.56
C VAL A 363 15.35 -33.71 13.67
N LEU A 364 14.12 -34.14 13.38
CA LEU A 364 13.87 -35.26 12.48
C LEU A 364 14.04 -34.92 10.99
N GLY A 365 13.87 -33.65 10.61
CA GLY A 365 13.84 -33.21 9.21
C GLY A 365 15.16 -32.64 8.68
N VAL A 366 16.12 -32.31 9.55
CA VAL A 366 17.38 -31.68 9.16
C VAL A 366 18.36 -32.69 8.53
N SER A 367 18.98 -32.33 7.41
CA SER A 367 19.99 -33.20 6.76
C SER A 367 21.39 -33.08 7.41
N ASP A 368 21.74 -31.89 7.91
CA ASP A 368 23.00 -31.62 8.60
C ASP A 368 22.75 -30.98 9.97
N ALA A 369 22.59 -31.85 10.97
CA ALA A 369 22.38 -31.43 12.35
C ALA A 369 23.53 -30.60 12.90
N GLN A 370 24.77 -30.72 12.39
CA GLN A 370 25.93 -29.95 12.89
C GLN A 370 25.90 -28.50 12.44
N ARG A 371 25.14 -28.19 11.38
CA ARG A 371 25.02 -26.84 10.84
C ARG A 371 23.95 -25.99 11.52
N VAL A 372 23.02 -26.60 12.25
CA VAL A 372 21.83 -25.92 12.79
C VAL A 372 21.96 -25.59 14.28
N CYS A 373 21.70 -24.35 14.67
CA CYS A 373 21.40 -24.01 16.06
C CYS A 373 19.96 -23.50 16.20
N VAL A 374 19.22 -24.02 17.17
CA VAL A 374 17.89 -23.56 17.55
C VAL A 374 18.01 -22.67 18.78
N HIS A 375 17.53 -21.44 18.69
CA HIS A 375 17.51 -20.46 19.76
C HIS A 375 16.09 -20.44 20.35
N VAL A 376 15.96 -20.85 21.60
CA VAL A 376 14.69 -20.88 22.32
C VAL A 376 14.65 -19.71 23.29
N PHE A 377 13.66 -18.83 23.16
CA PHE A 377 13.48 -17.67 24.04
C PHE A 377 12.37 -17.94 25.05
N ALA A 378 12.67 -17.73 26.33
CA ALA A 378 11.74 -17.96 27.43
C ALA A 378 11.94 -16.90 28.53
N LEU A 379 10.91 -16.68 29.35
CA LEU A 379 11.00 -15.85 30.55
C LEU A 379 11.69 -16.63 31.69
N GLN A 380 12.25 -15.91 32.66
CA GLN A 380 12.99 -16.52 33.77
C GLN A 380 12.15 -17.55 34.56
N GLN A 381 10.85 -17.30 34.73
CA GLN A 381 9.93 -18.19 35.42
C GLN A 381 9.59 -19.47 34.63
N GLU A 382 9.75 -19.45 33.31
CA GLU A 382 9.43 -20.57 32.40
C GLU A 382 10.60 -21.54 32.28
N LEU A 383 11.82 -21.12 32.63
CA LEU A 383 13.05 -21.88 32.45
C LEU A 383 13.01 -23.27 33.10
N VAL A 384 12.48 -23.37 34.31
CA VAL A 384 12.40 -24.64 35.06
C VAL A 384 11.46 -25.61 34.33
N GLY A 385 10.30 -25.11 33.89
CA GLY A 385 9.32 -25.87 33.12
C GLY A 385 9.89 -26.33 31.78
N LEU A 386 10.54 -25.42 31.05
CA LEU A 386 11.17 -25.70 29.76
C LEU A 386 12.26 -26.77 29.87
N LYS A 387 13.20 -26.65 30.82
CA LYS A 387 14.26 -27.66 31.01
C LYS A 387 13.68 -29.02 31.38
N ALA A 388 12.67 -29.05 32.26
CA ALA A 388 11.98 -30.30 32.60
C ALA A 388 11.27 -30.93 31.39
N ALA A 389 10.57 -30.11 30.59
CA ALA A 389 9.86 -30.55 29.40
C ALA A 389 10.80 -31.09 28.31
N LEU A 390 11.94 -30.42 28.09
CA LEU A 390 13.00 -30.90 27.20
C LEU A 390 13.60 -32.22 27.70
N GLY A 391 13.92 -32.31 28.99
CA GLY A 391 14.44 -33.53 29.62
C GLY A 391 13.49 -34.72 29.49
N CYS A 392 12.19 -34.50 29.67
CA CYS A 392 11.17 -35.53 29.51
C CYS A 392 11.00 -35.97 28.05
N SER A 393 10.98 -35.01 27.11
CA SER A 393 10.63 -35.27 25.71
C SER A 393 11.80 -35.82 24.89
N PHE A 394 13.03 -35.45 25.25
CA PHE A 394 14.23 -35.75 24.49
C PHE A 394 15.25 -36.60 25.23
N LYS A 395 14.92 -37.10 26.44
CA LYS A 395 15.79 -37.89 27.35
C LYS A 395 17.02 -38.56 26.71
N ASP A 396 16.84 -39.55 25.85
CA ASP A 396 17.94 -40.35 25.28
C ASP A 396 18.74 -39.64 24.17
N ARG A 397 18.25 -38.49 23.72
CA ARG A 397 18.80 -37.64 22.65
C ARG A 397 19.26 -36.28 23.16
N LEU A 398 19.11 -36.02 24.46
CA LEU A 398 19.48 -34.76 25.11
C LEU A 398 20.89 -34.90 25.69
N ALA A 399 21.78 -33.98 25.33
CA ALA A 399 23.08 -33.82 25.96
C ALA A 399 23.28 -32.37 26.38
N GLU A 400 23.74 -32.12 27.59
CA GLU A 400 24.09 -30.78 28.06
C GLU A 400 25.47 -30.38 27.53
N ASP A 401 25.69 -29.08 27.31
CA ASP A 401 27.02 -28.56 27.02
C ASP A 401 27.75 -28.25 28.34
N GLU A 402 28.89 -28.90 28.58
CA GLU A 402 29.67 -28.68 29.80
C GLU A 402 30.23 -27.24 29.92
N ALA A 403 30.39 -26.54 28.80
CA ALA A 403 30.96 -25.19 28.73
C ALA A 403 29.90 -24.07 28.75
N ASP A 404 28.64 -24.36 28.40
CA ASP A 404 27.54 -23.39 28.39
C ASP A 404 26.26 -24.04 28.98
N PRO A 405 25.88 -23.73 30.23
CA PRO A 405 24.72 -24.35 30.91
C PRO A 405 23.36 -23.98 30.30
N ASP A 406 23.35 -23.02 29.38
CA ASP A 406 22.17 -22.62 28.60
C ASP A 406 22.19 -23.21 27.19
N ALA A 407 23.24 -23.97 26.84
CA ALA A 407 23.31 -24.75 25.61
C ALA A 407 23.13 -26.25 25.89
N LEU A 408 22.44 -26.90 24.96
CA LEU A 408 22.18 -28.33 24.96
C LEU A 408 22.12 -28.84 23.53
N PHE A 409 22.18 -30.15 23.35
CA PHE A 409 22.06 -30.82 22.06
C PHE A 409 20.86 -31.74 22.08
N VAL A 410 20.02 -31.65 21.05
CA VAL A 410 18.87 -32.54 20.84
C VAL A 410 19.08 -33.26 19.51
N GLY A 411 19.42 -34.55 19.57
CA GLY A 411 19.67 -35.35 18.37
C GLY A 411 20.78 -34.77 17.48
N GLY A 412 21.81 -34.15 18.08
CA GLY A 412 22.93 -33.52 17.38
C GLY A 412 22.72 -32.05 16.96
N VAL A 413 21.48 -31.57 16.99
CA VAL A 413 21.17 -30.15 16.78
C VAL A 413 21.46 -29.39 18.07
N ALA A 414 22.25 -28.32 17.98
CA ALA A 414 22.48 -27.43 19.12
C ALA A 414 21.23 -26.62 19.41
N VAL A 415 20.90 -26.47 20.68
CA VAL A 415 19.80 -25.65 21.17
C VAL A 415 20.37 -24.72 22.24
N LYS A 416 20.11 -23.43 22.11
CA LYS A 416 20.52 -22.42 23.09
C LYS A 416 19.28 -21.75 23.66
N ILE A 417 19.14 -21.79 24.98
CA ILE A 417 18.08 -21.10 25.71
C ILE A 417 18.52 -19.67 25.99
N HIS A 418 17.66 -18.71 25.68
CA HIS A 418 17.84 -17.30 25.96
C HIS A 418 16.77 -16.87 26.95
N ILE A 419 17.20 -16.37 28.10
CA ILE A 419 16.29 -15.79 29.07
C ILE A 419 16.11 -14.31 28.76
N PHE A 420 14.86 -13.87 28.69
CA PHE A 420 14.51 -12.46 28.59
C PHE A 420 13.53 -12.06 29.70
N SER A 421 13.39 -10.76 29.89
CA SER A 421 12.36 -10.15 30.72
C SER A 421 11.36 -9.41 29.85
N GLU A 422 10.10 -9.33 30.30
CA GLU A 422 9.02 -8.67 29.57
C GLU A 422 9.40 -7.25 29.11
N SER A 423 10.02 -6.47 29.99
CA SER A 423 10.44 -5.10 29.70
C SER A 423 11.55 -4.98 28.65
N GLU A 424 12.25 -6.07 28.30
CA GLU A 424 13.26 -6.05 27.22
C GLU A 424 12.65 -6.13 25.82
N VAL A 425 11.42 -6.62 25.69
CA VAL A 425 10.77 -6.90 24.40
C VAL A 425 9.44 -6.20 24.24
N LEU A 426 8.76 -5.91 25.34
CA LEU A 426 7.45 -5.29 25.37
C LEU A 426 7.54 -4.02 26.21
N SER A 427 7.37 -2.87 25.56
CA SER A 427 7.15 -1.60 26.24
C SER A 427 5.66 -1.27 26.27
N ASP A 428 5.25 -0.41 27.20
CA ASP A 428 3.88 0.11 27.24
C ASP A 428 3.43 0.69 25.89
N GLU A 429 4.36 1.24 25.11
CA GLU A 429 4.08 1.84 23.81
C GLU A 429 3.81 0.82 22.70
N MET A 430 4.19 -0.45 22.92
CA MET A 430 3.97 -1.56 21.98
C MET A 430 2.74 -2.40 22.32
N ALA A 431 2.24 -2.31 23.56
CA ALA A 431 1.04 -3.01 23.98
C ALA A 431 -0.16 -2.60 23.12
N VAL A 432 -0.89 -3.59 22.63
CA VAL A 432 -2.12 -3.45 21.86
C VAL A 432 -3.26 -3.14 22.83
N ASP A 433 -3.94 -2.02 22.64
CA ASP A 433 -5.16 -1.68 23.40
C ASP A 433 -6.26 -2.70 23.06
N ALA A 434 -6.89 -3.28 24.09
CA ALA A 434 -7.86 -4.39 24.00
C ALA A 434 -9.20 -4.05 23.31
N GLY A 435 -9.24 -3.02 22.45
CA GLY A 435 -10.45 -2.52 21.80
C GLY A 435 -10.81 -3.20 20.47
N VAL A 436 -10.01 -4.13 19.94
CA VAL A 436 -10.22 -4.70 18.61
C VAL A 436 -10.34 -6.22 18.66
N THR A 437 -11.60 -6.67 18.65
CA THR A 437 -12.13 -8.03 18.38
C THR A 437 -12.00 -9.11 19.47
N VAL A 438 -13.13 -9.78 19.70
CA VAL A 438 -13.36 -10.91 20.63
C VAL A 438 -12.60 -12.18 20.24
N GLU A 439 -11.85 -12.16 19.11
CA GLU A 439 -11.01 -13.25 18.60
C GLU A 439 -9.51 -13.04 18.85
N ALA A 440 -9.11 -11.90 19.44
CA ALA A 440 -7.72 -11.65 19.78
C ALA A 440 -7.30 -12.59 20.93
N GLY A 441 -6.41 -13.55 20.64
CA GLY A 441 -5.63 -14.24 21.67
C GLY A 441 -4.79 -13.24 22.48
N ASP A 442 -3.84 -13.74 23.27
CA ASP A 442 -2.95 -12.91 24.08
C ASP A 442 -1.91 -12.17 23.20
N LEU A 443 -2.38 -11.19 22.42
CA LEU A 443 -1.56 -10.41 21.47
C LEU A 443 -0.44 -9.65 22.17
N ASN A 444 -0.62 -9.39 23.47
CA ASN A 444 0.36 -8.73 24.33
C ASN A 444 1.31 -9.70 25.03
N ALA A 445 1.30 -11.00 24.68
CA ALA A 445 2.30 -11.94 25.20
C ALA A 445 3.72 -11.47 24.80
N PRO A 446 4.66 -11.33 25.76
CA PRO A 446 6.01 -10.82 25.49
C PRO A 446 6.75 -11.62 24.40
N HIS A 447 6.48 -12.93 24.33
CA HIS A 447 7.04 -13.87 23.35
C HIS A 447 6.79 -13.47 21.90
N ASN A 448 5.67 -12.80 21.61
CA ASN A 448 5.35 -12.31 20.27
C ASN A 448 6.35 -11.27 19.78
N PHE A 449 6.95 -10.51 20.69
CA PHE A 449 7.83 -9.37 20.38
C PHE A 449 9.29 -9.77 20.22
N VAL A 450 9.71 -10.94 20.72
CA VAL A 450 11.08 -11.48 20.60
C VAL A 450 11.62 -11.41 19.17
N ARG A 451 10.76 -11.67 18.17
CA ARG A 451 11.11 -11.66 16.74
C ARG A 451 11.73 -10.34 16.26
N PHE A 452 11.40 -9.22 16.91
CA PHE A 452 11.94 -7.91 16.57
C PHE A 452 13.31 -7.62 17.21
N HIS A 453 13.72 -8.42 18.20
CA HIS A 453 14.91 -8.20 19.00
C HIS A 453 16.01 -9.25 18.77
N LEU A 454 15.83 -10.19 17.84
CA LEU A 454 16.76 -11.30 17.57
C LEU A 454 18.21 -10.85 17.36
N GLY A 455 18.43 -9.69 16.73
CA GLY A 455 19.78 -9.14 16.50
C GLY A 455 20.54 -8.79 17.78
N LYS A 456 19.84 -8.54 18.90
CA LYS A 456 20.46 -8.33 20.22
C LYS A 456 21.08 -9.61 20.77
N TRP A 457 20.40 -10.74 20.63
CA TRP A 457 20.82 -12.01 21.24
C TRP A 457 21.62 -12.92 20.30
N ILE A 458 21.47 -12.72 18.98
CA ILE A 458 22.14 -13.52 17.96
C ILE A 458 22.87 -12.58 16.98
N PRO A 459 23.80 -11.72 17.45
CA PRO A 459 24.42 -10.68 16.63
C PRO A 459 25.38 -11.24 15.55
N TYR A 460 25.78 -12.50 15.68
CA TYR A 460 26.70 -13.18 14.77
C TYR A 460 26.00 -13.88 13.60
N ALA A 461 24.69 -14.12 13.70
CA ALA A 461 23.95 -14.78 12.62
C ALA A 461 23.82 -13.83 11.43
N GLN A 462 24.15 -14.30 10.23
CA GLN A 462 23.86 -13.54 9.01
C GLN A 462 22.37 -13.60 8.67
N ARG A 463 21.73 -14.75 8.91
CA ARG A 463 20.31 -14.96 8.68
C ARG A 463 19.72 -15.82 9.79
N ILE A 464 18.43 -15.60 10.06
CA ILE A 464 17.67 -16.37 11.05
C ILE A 464 16.35 -16.82 10.42
N VAL A 465 16.03 -18.11 10.58
CA VAL A 465 14.69 -18.64 10.31
C VAL A 465 13.86 -18.50 11.59
N TYR A 466 12.81 -17.69 11.56
CA TYR A 466 11.88 -17.56 12.68
C TYR A 466 10.66 -18.44 12.45
N LEU A 467 10.28 -19.23 13.46
CA LEU A 467 9.10 -20.09 13.44
C LEU A 467 8.25 -19.83 14.70
N ASP A 468 6.94 -19.67 14.51
CA ASP A 468 5.98 -19.73 15.62
C ASP A 468 5.90 -21.16 16.18
N THR A 469 5.41 -21.30 17.42
CA THR A 469 5.35 -22.59 18.13
C THR A 469 4.24 -23.51 17.64
N ASP A 470 3.35 -23.05 16.76
CA ASP A 470 2.25 -23.82 16.16
C ASP A 470 2.61 -24.43 14.79
N VAL A 471 3.90 -24.46 14.44
CA VAL A 471 4.42 -24.96 13.16
C VAL A 471 4.88 -26.43 13.26
N ILE A 472 4.66 -27.21 12.20
CA ILE A 472 5.33 -28.52 12.02
C ILE A 472 6.25 -28.44 10.80
N VAL A 473 7.53 -28.71 11.01
CA VAL A 473 8.56 -28.69 9.97
C VAL A 473 8.62 -30.05 9.29
N LYS A 474 8.29 -30.10 7.99
CA LYS A 474 8.34 -31.34 7.18
C LYS A 474 9.54 -31.42 6.24
N GLY A 475 10.14 -30.29 5.89
CA GLY A 475 11.29 -30.19 4.99
C GLY A 475 12.56 -29.84 5.74
N ASP A 476 13.69 -29.81 5.03
CA ASP A 476 14.94 -29.38 5.62
C ASP A 476 14.96 -27.86 5.81
N VAL A 477 15.25 -27.41 7.05
CA VAL A 477 15.36 -25.99 7.37
C VAL A 477 16.63 -25.36 6.77
N CYS A 478 17.68 -26.16 6.52
CA CYS A 478 18.87 -25.71 5.82
C CYS A 478 18.53 -25.27 4.38
N ASP A 479 17.68 -26.02 3.68
CA ASP A 479 17.22 -25.65 2.33
C ASP A 479 16.45 -24.33 2.33
N LEU A 480 15.55 -24.14 3.31
CA LEU A 480 14.82 -22.87 3.46
C LEU A 480 15.78 -21.70 3.75
N HIS A 481 16.77 -21.90 4.61
CA HIS A 481 17.77 -20.87 4.92
C HIS A 481 18.64 -20.50 3.71
N ASP A 482 19.07 -21.49 2.93
CA ASP A 482 20.06 -21.30 1.85
C ASP A 482 19.42 -20.84 0.54
N SER A 483 18.19 -21.28 0.24
CA SER A 483 17.50 -20.94 -1.00
C SER A 483 16.95 -19.51 -1.02
N VAL A 484 16.78 -18.90 0.15
CA VAL A 484 16.20 -17.57 0.30
C VAL A 484 17.31 -16.50 0.21
N PHE A 485 17.03 -15.40 -0.50
CA PHE A 485 17.97 -14.31 -0.81
C PHE A 485 19.14 -14.67 -1.75
N HIS A 486 19.00 -15.71 -2.59
CA HIS A 486 20.02 -16.07 -3.59
C HIS A 486 20.39 -14.90 -4.52
N GLU A 487 21.65 -14.82 -4.96
CA GLU A 487 22.24 -13.70 -5.73
C GLU A 487 21.47 -13.35 -7.02
N SER A 488 20.76 -14.31 -7.62
CA SER A 488 19.90 -14.08 -8.79
C SER A 488 18.65 -13.23 -8.49
N TYR A 489 18.34 -12.98 -7.21
CA TYR A 489 17.19 -12.20 -6.73
C TYR A 489 17.59 -10.91 -5.99
N THR A 490 18.87 -10.52 -6.03
CA THR A 490 19.40 -9.29 -5.40
C THR A 490 18.89 -8.05 -6.12
N VAL A 491 17.66 -7.67 -5.81
CA VAL A 491 17.33 -6.27 -5.68
C VAL A 491 17.91 -5.84 -4.33
N SER A 492 18.84 -4.87 -4.35
CA SER A 492 19.38 -4.23 -3.15
C SER A 492 18.24 -3.89 -2.16
N GLY A 493 18.42 -4.22 -0.87
CA GLY A 493 17.54 -3.74 0.22
C GLY A 493 16.43 -4.68 0.73
N LYS A 494 16.40 -5.97 0.35
CA LYS A 494 15.46 -6.94 0.96
C LYS A 494 15.95 -7.40 2.33
N VAL A 495 15.10 -7.28 3.35
CA VAL A 495 15.44 -7.61 4.75
C VAL A 495 14.80 -8.92 5.21
N LEU A 496 13.63 -9.23 4.67
CA LEU A 496 12.76 -10.30 5.17
C LEU A 496 12.10 -11.03 4.01
N ALA A 497 12.00 -12.35 4.14
CA ALA A 497 11.22 -13.21 3.27
C ALA A 497 10.16 -13.94 4.11
N ALA A 498 8.92 -13.93 3.63
CA ALA A 498 7.79 -14.54 4.31
C ALA A 498 6.76 -15.08 3.29
N VAL A 499 5.86 -15.92 3.77
CA VAL A 499 4.81 -16.53 2.94
C VAL A 499 3.65 -15.54 2.72
N PRO A 500 3.35 -15.11 1.48
CA PRO A 500 2.31 -14.12 1.23
C PRO A 500 0.89 -14.69 1.37
N ARG A 501 0.00 -13.93 2.01
CA ARG A 501 -1.44 -14.17 2.07
C ARG A 501 -2.14 -13.34 0.98
N ARG A 502 -2.09 -13.84 -0.26
CA ARG A 502 -2.57 -13.10 -1.45
C ARG A 502 -4.04 -12.69 -1.42
N HIS A 503 -4.86 -13.35 -0.60
CA HIS A 503 -6.28 -13.06 -0.44
C HIS A 503 -6.57 -12.00 0.64
N LEU A 504 -5.55 -11.56 1.39
CA LEU A 504 -5.67 -10.58 2.47
C LEU A 504 -4.71 -9.42 2.18
N PRO A 505 -5.16 -8.34 1.53
CA PRO A 505 -4.32 -7.17 1.30
C PRO A 505 -3.98 -6.46 2.61
N LEU A 506 -2.92 -5.65 2.63
CA LEU A 506 -2.53 -4.88 3.82
C LEU A 506 -3.66 -3.97 4.32
N SER A 507 -4.51 -3.44 3.42
CA SER A 507 -5.71 -2.66 3.80
C SER A 507 -6.73 -3.42 4.65
N PHE A 508 -6.61 -4.75 4.76
CA PHE A 508 -7.46 -5.56 5.63
C PHE A 508 -7.07 -5.38 7.11
N TYR A 509 -5.77 -5.25 7.39
CA TYR A 509 -5.23 -5.15 8.75
C TYR A 509 -4.85 -3.73 9.13
N LEU A 510 -4.45 -2.90 8.15
CA LEU A 510 -4.00 -1.55 8.39
C LEU A 510 -5.07 -0.57 7.92
N LYS A 511 -5.26 0.53 8.66
CA LYS A 511 -6.03 1.69 8.21
C LYS A 511 -5.22 2.49 7.22
N VAL A 512 -4.83 1.88 6.09
CA VAL A 512 -3.96 2.47 5.05
C VAL A 512 -4.51 3.77 4.45
N PHE A 513 -5.81 4.02 4.61
CA PHE A 513 -6.47 5.26 4.20
C PHE A 513 -6.57 6.30 5.32
N SER A 514 -6.05 6.01 6.51
CA SER A 514 -5.98 6.95 7.60
C SER A 514 -5.00 8.07 7.25
N PRO A 515 -5.33 9.35 7.55
CA PRO A 515 -4.38 10.45 7.43
C PRO A 515 -3.13 10.26 8.29
N ARG A 516 -3.11 9.25 9.17
CA ARG A 516 -1.99 8.98 10.05
C ARG A 516 -1.03 7.91 9.51
N MET A 517 -1.39 7.24 8.40
CA MET A 517 -0.56 6.26 7.71
C MET A 517 0.26 6.91 6.58
N PRO A 518 1.53 6.53 6.36
CA PRO A 518 2.31 7.05 5.25
C PRO A 518 1.73 6.62 3.91
N ILE A 519 1.73 7.55 2.96
CA ILE A 519 1.27 7.30 1.58
C ILE A 519 2.01 6.14 0.91
N TRP A 520 3.26 5.87 1.28
CA TRP A 520 4.04 4.81 0.67
C TRP A 520 3.58 3.41 1.07
N VAL A 521 2.70 3.28 2.09
CA VAL A 521 2.19 1.98 2.51
C VAL A 521 1.23 1.44 1.44
N PRO A 522 1.57 0.35 0.75
CA PRO A 522 0.78 -0.14 -0.36
C PRO A 522 -0.51 -0.80 0.14
N SER A 523 -1.66 -0.21 -0.17
CA SER A 523 -2.98 -0.69 0.28
C SER A 523 -3.32 -2.10 -0.23
N SER A 524 -2.94 -2.39 -1.48
CA SER A 524 -3.26 -3.64 -2.18
C SER A 524 -2.15 -4.70 -2.09
N ALA A 525 -0.99 -4.38 -1.49
CA ALA A 525 0.06 -5.37 -1.31
C ALA A 525 -0.45 -6.53 -0.44
N PRO A 526 -0.06 -7.78 -0.74
CA PRO A 526 -0.47 -8.91 0.08
C PRO A 526 0.14 -8.76 1.48
N SER A 527 -0.66 -9.01 2.52
CA SER A 527 -0.13 -9.33 3.84
C SER A 527 0.66 -10.65 3.78
N PHE A 528 1.36 -11.00 4.86
CA PHE A 528 2.14 -12.24 4.92
C PHE A 528 1.96 -12.93 6.26
N ASN A 529 2.30 -14.23 6.30
CA ASN A 529 2.36 -14.98 7.54
C ASN A 529 3.63 -14.59 8.32
N ALA A 530 3.46 -14.01 9.50
CA ALA A 530 4.57 -13.63 10.37
C ALA A 530 5.16 -14.81 11.17
N GLY A 531 4.51 -15.98 11.17
CA GLY A 531 4.94 -17.18 11.90
C GLY A 531 5.94 -18.07 11.18
N VAL A 532 6.27 -17.77 9.90
CA VAL A 532 7.36 -18.43 9.17
C VAL A 532 8.07 -17.37 8.34
N MET A 533 9.28 -17.00 8.77
CA MET A 533 10.06 -15.92 8.13
C MET A 533 11.54 -16.30 8.06
N VAL A 534 12.22 -15.79 7.04
CA VAL A 534 13.69 -15.76 6.98
C VAL A 534 14.13 -14.31 7.00
N ILE A 535 14.95 -13.97 7.98
CA ILE A 535 15.37 -12.61 8.27
C ILE A 535 16.86 -12.48 7.95
N ASP A 536 17.21 -11.55 7.08
CA ASP A 536 18.61 -11.15 6.87
C ASP A 536 19.01 -10.19 7.99
N MET A 537 19.78 -10.69 8.95
CA MET A 537 20.13 -9.95 10.17
C MET A 537 21.10 -8.82 9.90
N ARG A 538 21.93 -8.96 8.85
CA ARG A 538 22.83 -7.90 8.43
C ARG A 538 22.03 -6.74 7.85
N ALA A 539 21.14 -6.99 6.89
CA ALA A 539 20.27 -5.96 6.32
C ALA A 539 19.34 -5.36 7.39
N TRP A 540 18.85 -6.19 8.32
CA TRP A 540 17.99 -5.75 9.43
C TRP A 540 18.69 -4.76 10.34
N ALA A 541 19.96 -5.01 10.65
CA ALA A 541 20.80 -4.11 11.43
C ALA A 541 21.19 -2.85 10.65
N GLU A 542 21.65 -3.00 9.39
CA GLU A 542 22.07 -1.89 8.52
C GLU A 542 20.93 -0.87 8.29
N LEU A 543 19.68 -1.34 8.21
CA LEU A 543 18.50 -0.50 8.03
C LEU A 543 17.77 -0.14 9.34
N ASN A 544 18.31 -0.54 10.49
CA ASN A 544 17.72 -0.32 11.83
C ASN A 544 16.22 -0.71 11.89
N VAL A 545 15.88 -1.89 11.36
CA VAL A 545 14.48 -2.31 11.21
C VAL A 545 13.79 -2.49 12.55
N THR A 546 14.50 -2.94 13.60
CA THR A 546 13.96 -2.94 14.97
C THR A 546 13.50 -1.54 15.39
N GLY A 547 14.33 -0.52 15.15
CA GLY A 547 13.97 0.87 15.47
C GLY A 547 12.73 1.37 14.72
N GLU A 548 12.58 0.99 13.45
CA GLU A 548 11.39 1.31 12.66
C GLU A 548 10.14 0.59 13.20
N VAL A 549 10.22 -0.71 13.51
CA VAL A 549 9.11 -1.46 14.11
C VAL A 549 8.66 -0.82 15.42
N LEU A 550 9.59 -0.49 16.32
CA LEU A 550 9.29 0.19 17.58
C LEU A 550 8.65 1.56 17.35
N THR A 551 9.13 2.31 16.36
CA THR A 551 8.56 3.61 15.97
C THR A 551 7.12 3.45 15.46
N TRP A 552 6.84 2.41 14.68
CA TRP A 552 5.50 2.11 14.18
C TRP A 552 4.55 1.67 15.30
N ALA A 553 5.00 0.81 16.21
CA ALA A 553 4.24 0.38 17.37
C ALA A 553 3.82 1.58 18.25
N ARG A 554 4.78 2.46 18.58
CA ARG A 554 4.51 3.73 19.28
C ARG A 554 3.51 4.61 18.57
N ARG A 555 3.61 4.73 17.24
CA ARG A 555 2.69 5.54 16.45
C ARG A 555 1.28 4.96 16.52
N ASN A 556 1.13 3.64 16.44
CA ASN A 556 -0.18 3.00 16.49
C ASN A 556 -0.93 3.29 17.78
N LYS A 557 -0.28 3.16 18.94
CA LYS A 557 -0.90 3.47 20.23
C LYS A 557 -1.54 4.87 20.27
N ASN A 558 -0.92 5.83 19.60
CA ASN A 558 -1.38 7.22 19.58
C ASN A 558 -2.33 7.55 18.42
N ARG A 559 -2.44 6.68 17.41
CA ARG A 559 -2.99 7.04 16.09
C ARG A 559 -3.97 6.04 15.52
N ASP A 560 -4.07 4.84 16.12
CA ASP A 560 -4.98 3.77 15.73
C ASP A 560 -4.82 3.45 14.23
N LEU A 561 -3.62 2.96 13.89
CA LEU A 561 -3.14 2.70 12.53
C LEU A 561 -3.51 1.31 11.99
N TRP A 562 -3.81 0.35 12.87
CA TRP A 562 -4.27 -1.00 12.53
C TRP A 562 -5.37 -1.48 13.46
#